data_AF-A0AA96QQP4-F1
#
_entry.id   AF-A0AA96QQP4-F1
#
_cell.length_a   1.000
_cell.length_b   1.000
_cell.length_c   1.000
_cell.angle_alpha   90.00
_cell.angle_beta   90.00
_cell.angle_gamma   90.00
#
_symmetry.space_group_name_H-M   'P 1'
#
loop_
_entity.id
_entity.type
_entity.pdbx_description
1 polymer ?
#
loop_
_entity_poly.entity_id
_entity_poly.type
_entity_poly.pdbx_seq_one_letter_code
_entity_poly.pdbx_strand_id
1 'polypeptide(L)'
;MACPWRKDAMTGQFPPSVFRHSARTAYDLSDVRFACHNSRDEARPLTCAGFLLRGAQHNLSVRTDGPDESLVDDGGHELYPSYRAMAIANGVDPLDPALALCRDWQPPVPPGTTEPAADQEWT
;
A
#
# COMPACT_ATOMS: atom_id res chain seq x y z
N MET A 1 -5.88 14.92 11.65
CA MET A 1 -6.42 13.56 11.47
C MET A 1 -5.25 12.59 11.64
N ALA A 2 -5.47 11.35 12.10
CA ALA A 2 -4.37 10.41 12.31
C ALA A 2 -3.93 9.76 10.99
N CYS A 3 -2.70 9.28 10.93
CA CYS A 3 -2.18 8.62 9.73
C CYS A 3 -2.83 7.25 9.53
N PRO A 4 -3.49 6.99 8.37
CA PRO A 4 -4.20 5.73 8.17
C PRO A 4 -3.24 4.54 8.07
N TRP A 5 -1.96 4.77 7.76
CA TRP A 5 -0.94 3.73 7.67
C TRP A 5 -0.54 3.16 9.04
N ARG A 6 -0.75 3.89 10.13
CA ARG A 6 -0.36 3.44 11.48
C ARG A 6 -1.42 2.51 12.06
N LYS A 7 -1.01 1.39 12.65
CA LYS A 7 -1.94 0.45 13.31
C LYS A 7 -2.51 0.98 14.63
N ASP A 8 -1.78 1.88 15.30
CA ASP A 8 -2.23 2.53 16.53
C ASP A 8 -3.19 3.71 16.28
N ALA A 9 -3.39 4.11 15.02
CA ALA A 9 -4.38 5.11 14.65
C ALA A 9 -5.78 4.49 14.69
N MET A 10 -6.74 5.22 15.27
CA MET A 10 -8.14 4.81 15.26
C MET A 10 -8.65 4.66 13.81
N THR A 11 -9.17 3.48 13.49
CA THR A 11 -9.72 3.16 12.18
C THR A 11 -11.08 3.85 11.96
N GLY A 12 -11.48 4.01 10.70
CA GLY A 12 -12.78 4.60 10.34
C GLY A 12 -12.85 6.13 10.45
N GLN A 13 -11.72 6.82 10.72
CA GLN A 13 -11.64 8.29 10.63
C GLN A 13 -11.86 8.81 9.20
N PHE A 14 -11.51 7.99 8.22
CA PHE A 14 -11.75 8.25 6.81
C PHE A 14 -12.82 7.27 6.30
N PRO A 15 -13.75 7.71 5.44
CA PRO A 15 -14.77 6.81 4.92
C PRO A 15 -14.16 5.78 3.97
N PRO A 16 -14.67 4.53 3.90
CA PRO A 16 -14.16 3.50 3.00
C PRO A 16 -14.02 3.93 1.52
N SER A 17 -14.84 4.87 1.06
CA SER A 17 -14.77 5.42 -0.31
C SER A 17 -13.45 6.12 -0.62
N VAL A 18 -12.76 6.76 0.34
CA VAL A 18 -11.47 7.40 0.03
C VAL A 18 -10.38 6.36 -0.22
N PHE A 19 -10.46 5.20 0.43
CA PHE A 19 -9.54 4.09 0.21
C PHE A 19 -9.82 3.38 -1.10
N ARG A 20 -11.09 3.29 -1.53
CA ARG A 20 -11.41 2.85 -2.89
C ARG A 20 -10.82 3.78 -3.93
N HIS A 21 -10.98 5.09 -3.75
CA HIS A 21 -10.45 6.09 -4.67
C HIS A 21 -8.91 6.05 -4.77
N SER A 22 -8.22 5.90 -3.63
CA SER A 22 -6.76 5.89 -3.59
C SER A 22 -6.13 4.52 -3.87
N ALA A 23 -6.92 3.45 -4.07
CA ALA A 23 -6.42 2.11 -4.35
C ALA A 23 -5.47 2.06 -5.55
N ARG A 24 -5.74 2.88 -6.59
CA ARG A 24 -4.90 2.98 -7.77
C ARG A 24 -3.44 3.37 -7.50
N THR A 25 -3.15 3.98 -6.36
CA THR A 25 -1.77 4.32 -5.97
C THR A 25 -0.91 3.08 -5.71
N ALA A 26 -1.55 1.96 -5.37
CA ALA A 26 -0.94 0.67 -5.08
C ALA A 26 -1.10 -0.36 -6.22
N TYR A 27 -1.52 0.07 -7.41
CA TYR A 27 -1.56 -0.81 -8.59
C TYR A 27 -0.17 -0.95 -9.20
N ASP A 28 0.05 -2.04 -9.93
CA ASP A 28 1.29 -2.23 -10.68
C ASP A 28 1.48 -1.12 -11.73
N LEU A 29 2.70 -0.58 -11.81
CA LEU A 29 3.08 0.50 -12.72
C LEU A 29 2.22 1.77 -12.61
N SER A 30 1.56 2.00 -11.48
CA SER A 30 0.79 3.23 -11.25
C SER A 30 1.69 4.46 -11.32
N ASP A 31 1.20 5.52 -11.98
CA ASP A 31 1.83 6.84 -12.02
C ASP A 31 1.29 7.77 -10.92
N VAL A 32 0.27 7.36 -10.17
CA VAL A 32 -0.36 8.15 -9.12
C VAL A 32 0.23 7.82 -7.76
N ARG A 33 0.62 8.84 -6.97
CA ARG A 33 1.16 8.65 -5.62
C ARG A 33 0.10 8.85 -4.54
N PHE A 34 0.31 8.19 -3.40
CA PHE A 34 -0.50 8.41 -2.21
C PHE A 34 -0.03 9.68 -1.47
N ALA A 35 -0.91 10.68 -1.44
CA ALA A 35 -0.66 11.96 -0.79
C ALA A 35 -0.66 11.85 0.74
N CYS A 36 0.19 12.63 1.40
CA CYS A 36 0.19 12.74 2.86
C CYS A 36 -0.98 13.64 3.32
N HIS A 37 -1.90 13.08 4.10
CA HIS A 37 -3.04 13.79 4.72
C HIS A 37 -2.62 14.88 5.72
N ASN A 38 -1.38 14.85 6.22
CA ASN A 38 -0.80 15.89 7.08
C ASN A 38 0.02 16.93 6.29
N SER A 39 -0.04 16.91 4.96
CA SER A 39 0.57 17.97 4.14
C SER A 39 -0.07 19.31 4.46
N ARG A 40 0.76 20.34 4.65
CA ARG A 40 0.28 21.70 4.92
C ARG A 40 -0.21 22.43 3.67
N ASP A 41 0.23 21.98 2.50
CA ASP A 41 -0.18 22.51 1.20
C ASP A 41 -1.12 21.51 0.52
N GLU A 42 -2.40 21.86 0.43
CA GLU A 42 -3.42 21.04 -0.23
C GLU A 42 -3.28 21.04 -1.76
N ALA A 43 -2.71 22.10 -2.34
CA ALA A 43 -2.49 22.20 -3.79
C ALA A 43 -1.27 21.38 -4.23
N ARG A 44 -0.32 21.15 -3.33
CA ARG A 44 0.90 20.37 -3.58
C ARG A 44 1.22 19.44 -2.41
N PRO A 45 0.40 18.41 -2.18
CA PRO A 45 0.63 17.51 -1.07
C PRO A 45 1.95 16.74 -1.26
N LEU A 46 2.65 16.53 -0.15
CA LEU A 46 3.83 15.68 -0.11
C LEU A 46 3.43 14.22 -0.32
N THR A 47 4.36 13.40 -0.82
CA THR A 47 4.15 11.94 -0.86
C THR A 47 4.18 11.37 0.57
N CYS A 48 3.26 10.46 0.88
CA CYS A 48 3.15 9.90 2.22
C CYS A 48 4.30 8.94 2.56
N ALA A 49 4.89 9.10 3.75
CA ALA A 49 5.96 8.23 4.25
C ALA A 49 5.52 6.76 4.38
N GLY A 50 4.34 6.49 4.96
CA GLY A 50 3.83 5.12 5.07
C GLY A 50 3.62 4.45 3.71
N PHE A 51 3.21 5.22 2.70
CA PHE A 51 3.13 4.72 1.32
C PHE A 51 4.50 4.40 0.75
N LEU A 52 5.49 5.29 0.90
CA LEU A 52 6.86 5.02 0.45
C LEU A 52 7.42 3.74 1.08
N LEU A 53 7.18 3.55 2.38
CA LEU A 53 7.70 2.40 3.12
C LEU A 53 6.96 1.07 2.82
N ARG A 54 5.65 1.10 2.53
CA ARG A 54 4.79 -0.11 2.54
C ARG A 54 3.91 -0.31 1.31
N GLY A 55 3.81 0.66 0.40
CA GLY A 55 2.89 0.57 -0.74
C GLY A 55 3.41 1.08 -2.08
N ALA A 56 4.62 1.63 -2.14
CA ALA A 56 5.15 2.30 -3.32
C ALA A 56 6.05 1.42 -4.21
N GLN A 57 6.35 0.18 -3.81
CA GLN A 57 7.39 -0.66 -4.43
C GLN A 57 7.15 -0.93 -5.92
N HIS A 58 5.89 -0.92 -6.34
CA HIS A 58 5.47 -1.17 -7.73
C HIS A 58 4.99 0.08 -8.46
N ASN A 59 5.08 1.26 -7.81
CA ASN A 59 4.63 2.52 -8.37
C ASN A 59 5.69 3.07 -9.35
N LEU A 60 5.29 3.28 -10.61
CA LEU A 60 6.18 3.75 -11.68
C LEU A 60 6.76 5.13 -11.36
N SER A 61 5.91 6.05 -10.89
CA SER A 61 6.34 7.40 -10.56
C SER A 61 7.35 7.41 -9.43
N VAL A 62 7.16 6.63 -8.36
CA VAL A 62 8.15 6.56 -7.27
C VAL A 62 9.47 5.98 -7.75
N ARG A 63 9.43 4.89 -8.53
CA ARG A 63 10.64 4.26 -9.09
C ARG A 63 11.41 5.17 -10.05
N THR A 64 10.71 6.05 -10.76
CA THR A 64 11.31 6.99 -11.72
C THR A 64 11.95 8.17 -11.00
N ASP A 65 11.30 8.72 -9.97
CA ASP A 65 11.86 9.83 -9.19
C ASP A 65 13.02 9.38 -8.29
N GLY A 66 13.02 8.11 -7.85
CA GLY A 66 14.06 7.53 -7.01
C GLY A 66 14.29 8.29 -5.70
N PRO A 67 13.26 8.47 -4.84
CA PRO A 67 13.46 9.13 -3.56
C PRO A 67 14.45 8.34 -2.70
N ASP A 68 15.27 9.04 -1.93
CA ASP A 68 16.18 8.41 -0.97
C ASP A 68 15.37 7.82 0.19
N GLU A 69 15.13 6.51 0.12
CA GLU A 69 14.36 5.76 1.12
C GLU A 69 15.02 5.80 2.50
N SER A 70 16.33 6.05 2.60
CA SER A 70 17.04 6.17 3.89
C SER A 70 16.63 7.41 4.69
N LEU A 71 15.98 8.39 4.04
CA LEU A 71 15.44 9.59 4.66
C LEU A 71 13.97 9.44 5.09
N VAL A 72 13.38 8.26 4.90
CA VAL A 72 11.98 7.98 5.23
C VAL A 72 11.90 7.09 6.46
N ASP A 73 11.19 7.54 7.49
CA ASP A 73 11.06 6.86 8.78
C ASP A 73 9.59 6.79 9.22
N ASP A 74 9.21 5.75 9.96
CA ASP A 74 7.83 5.53 10.46
C ASP A 74 7.56 6.18 11.83
N GLY A 75 8.56 6.85 12.42
CA GLY A 75 8.52 7.48 13.72
C GLY A 75 8.51 6.48 14.88
N GLY A 76 8.91 5.23 14.65
CA GLY A 76 8.78 4.14 15.61
C GLY A 76 7.36 3.57 15.71
N HIS A 77 6.50 3.87 14.73
CA HIS A 77 5.11 3.38 14.71
C HIS A 77 4.97 2.14 13.83
N GLU A 78 4.25 1.14 14.33
CA GLU A 78 3.91 -0.02 13.53
C GLU A 78 2.94 0.35 12.40
N LEU A 79 3.31 0.01 11.16
CA LEU A 79 2.52 0.29 9.97
C LEU A 79 1.78 -0.96 9.46
N TYR A 80 0.67 -0.75 8.75
CA TYR A 80 0.04 -1.81 7.97
C TYR A 80 1.01 -2.33 6.90
N PRO A 81 1.04 -3.66 6.64
CA PRO A 81 2.03 -4.26 5.75
C PRO A 81 1.80 -3.97 4.26
N SER A 82 0.58 -3.57 3.88
CA SER A 82 0.22 -3.20 2.51
C SER A 82 -0.92 -2.20 2.48
N TYR A 83 -1.12 -1.58 1.32
CA TYR A 83 -2.28 -0.73 1.08
C TYR A 83 -3.61 -1.47 1.31
N ARG A 84 -3.71 -2.72 0.82
CA ARG A 84 -4.90 -3.55 0.99
C ARG A 84 -5.21 -3.77 2.47
N ALA A 85 -4.22 -4.14 3.27
CA ALA A 85 -4.39 -4.37 4.70
C ALA A 85 -4.88 -3.11 5.43
N MET A 86 -4.30 -1.95 5.10
CA MET A 86 -4.75 -0.66 5.62
C MET A 86 -6.20 -0.35 5.22
N ALA A 87 -6.56 -0.54 3.95
CA ALA A 87 -7.89 -0.26 3.44
C ALA A 87 -8.97 -1.14 4.10
N ILE A 88 -8.70 -2.45 4.24
CA ILE A 88 -9.59 -3.39 4.92
C ILE A 88 -9.79 -3.01 6.38
N ALA A 89 -8.71 -2.69 7.10
CA ALA A 89 -8.78 -2.27 8.50
C ALA A 89 -9.62 -0.98 8.68
N ASN A 90 -9.70 -0.14 7.64
CA ASN A 90 -10.52 1.06 7.61
C ASN A 90 -11.93 0.85 6.98
N GLY A 91 -12.35 -0.40 6.78
CA GLY A 91 -13.73 -0.74 6.42
C GLY A 91 -14.01 -0.88 4.93
N VAL A 92 -12.99 -1.04 4.08
CA VAL A 92 -13.19 -1.51 2.70
C VAL A 92 -13.45 -3.01 2.73
N ASP A 93 -14.43 -3.47 1.95
CA ASP A 93 -14.70 -4.90 1.77
C ASP A 93 -13.44 -5.60 1.21
N PRO A 94 -12.96 -6.71 1.79
CA PRO A 94 -11.82 -7.46 1.23
C PRO A 94 -12.00 -7.90 -0.23
N LEU A 95 -13.24 -8.07 -0.68
CA LEU A 95 -13.62 -8.43 -2.05
C LEU A 95 -13.97 -7.22 -2.91
N ASP A 96 -13.74 -5.99 -2.42
CA ASP A 96 -14.00 -4.78 -3.19
C ASP A 96 -13.18 -4.78 -4.48
N PRO A 97 -13.81 -4.57 -5.66
CA PRO A 97 -13.11 -4.57 -6.94
C PRO A 97 -11.96 -3.55 -7.02
N ALA A 98 -12.03 -2.44 -6.27
CA ALA A 98 -10.94 -1.47 -6.22
C ALA A 98 -9.65 -2.07 -5.63
N LEU A 99 -9.74 -3.09 -4.78
CA LEU A 99 -8.58 -3.75 -4.23
C LEU A 99 -8.03 -4.84 -5.15
N ALA A 100 -8.78 -5.30 -6.17
CA ALA A 100 -8.38 -6.44 -7.00
C ALA A 100 -7.01 -6.25 -7.68
N LEU A 101 -6.69 -5.02 -8.08
CA LEU A 101 -5.44 -4.66 -8.76
C LEU A 101 -4.33 -4.18 -7.81
N CYS A 102 -4.62 -4.05 -6.50
CA CYS A 102 -3.60 -3.70 -5.52
C CYS A 102 -2.56 -4.81 -5.44
N ARG A 103 -1.29 -4.43 -5.65
CA ARG A 103 -0.16 -5.34 -5.52
C ARG A 103 0.28 -5.33 -4.06
N ASP A 104 -0.09 -6.39 -3.34
CA ASP A 104 0.41 -6.58 -1.98
C ASP A 104 1.89 -6.93 -2.02
N TRP A 105 2.63 -6.39 -1.06
CA TRP A 105 3.96 -6.91 -0.77
C TRP A 105 3.82 -8.36 -0.33
N GLN A 106 4.37 -9.28 -1.12
CA GLN A 106 4.67 -10.63 -0.65
C GLN A 106 6.12 -10.66 -0.21
N PRO A 107 6.45 -11.20 0.98
CA PRO A 107 7.84 -11.48 1.31
C PRO A 107 8.45 -12.37 0.22
N PRO A 108 9.74 -12.20 -0.12
CA PRO A 108 10.40 -13.13 -1.02
C PRO A 108 10.23 -14.56 -0.49
N VAL A 109 9.73 -15.45 -1.34
CA VAL A 109 9.63 -16.88 -1.03
C VAL A 109 11.05 -17.37 -0.74
N PRO A 110 11.33 -17.92 0.45
CA PRO A 110 12.66 -18.42 0.75
C PRO A 110 13.04 -19.50 -0.28
N PRO A 111 14.29 -19.49 -0.79
CA PRO A 111 14.72 -20.51 -1.74
C PRO A 111 14.57 -21.89 -1.10
N GLY A 112 13.75 -22.76 -1.70
CA GLY A 112 13.57 -24.15 -1.26
C GLY A 112 12.15 -24.58 -0.90
N THR A 113 11.17 -23.68 -0.84
CA THR A 113 9.76 -24.08 -0.78
C THR A 113 9.22 -24.28 -2.19
N THR A 114 9.44 -25.46 -2.76
CA THR A 114 8.63 -25.92 -3.89
C THR A 114 7.21 -26.18 -3.36
N GLU A 115 6.22 -25.46 -3.88
CA GLU A 115 4.83 -25.93 -3.83
C GLU A 115 4.80 -27.36 -4.43
N PRO A 116 4.04 -28.31 -3.85
CA PRO A 116 3.89 -29.60 -4.48
C PRO A 116 3.29 -29.37 -5.86
N ALA A 117 3.98 -29.88 -6.89
CA ALA A 117 3.48 -29.85 -8.25
C ALA A 117 2.09 -30.47 -8.26
N ALA A 118 1.08 -29.69 -8.66
CA ALA A 118 -0.25 -30.25 -8.90
C ALA A 118 -0.09 -31.31 -9.99
N ASP A 119 -0.40 -32.55 -9.64
CA ASP A 119 -0.46 -33.67 -10.57
C ASP A 119 -1.37 -33.29 -11.75
N GLN A 120 -0.75 -32.97 -12.88
CA GLN A 120 -1.45 -32.95 -14.17
C GLN A 120 -0.95 -34.16 -14.94
N GLU A 121 -1.65 -35.27 -14.73
CA GLU A 121 -1.70 -36.38 -15.66
C GLU A 121 -2.30 -35.85 -16.98
N TRP A 122 -1.45 -35.66 -17.98
CA TRP A 122 -1.91 -35.52 -19.36
C TRP A 122 -1.99 -36.92 -19.95
N THR A 123 -3.21 -37.45 -20.05
CA THR A 123 -3.55 -38.64 -20.86
C THR A 123 -3.12 -38.48 -22.31
#